data_AF-A0A970X7T8-F1
#
_entry.id   AF-A0A970X7T8-F1
#
_cell.length_a   1.000
_cell.length_b   1.000
_cell.length_c   1.000
_cell.angle_alpha   90.00
_cell.angle_beta   90.00
_cell.angle_gamma   90.00
#
_symmetry.space_group_name_H-M   'P 1'
#
loop_
_entity.id
_entity.type
_entity.pdbx_description
1 polymer ?
#
loop_
_entity_poly.entity_id
_entity_poly.type
_entity_poly.pdbx_seq_one_letter_code
_entity_poly.pdbx_strand_id
1 'polypeptide(L)'
;MIRTQDCGLAEARVRLDQARHFLEVAEVVQDNELDASLSVAASLAILAGIAAADAACCVSLGRRARGQDHRDAERIVADVPGVGADMAKALRRLLNLKDDAHYGMLYVSHANTTVALRGGRRLLELAERVVLS
;
A
#
# COMPACT_ATOMS: atom_id res chain seq x y z
N MET A 1 -8.42 11.97 16.45
CA MET A 1 -6.97 11.73 16.66
C MET A 1 -6.62 10.44 15.94
N ILE A 2 -5.53 10.38 15.16
CA ILE A 2 -5.13 9.13 14.48
C ILE A 2 -4.79 8.10 15.55
N ARG A 3 -5.33 6.89 15.45
CA ARG A 3 -4.85 5.78 16.28
C ARG A 3 -3.56 5.23 15.68
N THR A 4 -2.46 5.36 16.40
CA THR A 4 -1.13 4.90 15.96
C THR A 4 -0.65 3.69 16.77
N GLN A 5 0.39 3.04 16.26
CA GLN A 5 1.18 2.02 16.93
C GLN A 5 2.66 2.35 16.74
N ASP A 6 3.45 2.27 17.80
CA ASP A 6 4.90 2.48 17.75
C ASP A 6 5.58 1.36 16.97
N CYS A 7 6.64 1.72 16.24
CA CYS A 7 7.45 0.78 15.47
C CYS A 7 8.81 1.41 15.10
N GLY A 8 9.78 0.58 14.75
CA GLY A 8 11.10 1.03 14.31
C GLY A 8 11.59 0.32 13.06
N LEU A 9 12.91 0.31 12.87
CA LEU A 9 13.57 -0.24 11.68
C LEU A 9 13.28 -1.74 11.46
N ALA A 10 13.17 -2.53 12.54
CA ALA A 10 12.89 -3.95 12.45
C ALA A 10 11.50 -4.22 11.85
N GLU A 11 10.46 -3.56 12.37
CA GLU A 11 9.10 -3.66 11.84
C GLU A 11 9.02 -3.09 10.42
N ALA A 12 9.75 -2.01 10.13
CA ALA A 12 9.78 -1.43 8.80
C ALA A 12 10.32 -2.40 7.74
N ARG A 13 11.39 -3.14 8.04
CA ARG A 13 11.93 -4.17 7.14
C ARG A 13 10.93 -5.28 6.87
N VAL A 14 10.25 -5.77 7.91
CA VAL A 14 9.16 -6.76 7.76
C VAL A 14 8.05 -6.23 6.85
N ARG A 15 7.61 -4.98 7.05
CA ARG A 15 6.57 -4.37 6.22
C ARG A 15 7.04 -4.14 4.78
N LEU A 16 8.29 -3.77 4.57
CA LEU A 16 8.87 -3.62 3.23
C LEU A 16 8.93 -4.97 2.49
N ASP A 17 9.35 -6.04 3.15
CA ASP A 17 9.39 -7.38 2.56
C ASP A 17 7.98 -7.89 2.21
N GLN A 18 7.00 -7.63 3.08
CA GLN A 18 5.59 -7.91 2.78
C GLN A 18 5.09 -7.08 1.58
N ALA A 19 5.46 -5.80 1.49
CA ALA A 19 5.06 -4.95 0.37
C ALA A 19 5.59 -5.50 -0.96
N ARG A 20 6.85 -5.95 -1.00
CA ARG A 20 7.45 -6.60 -2.17
C ARG A 20 6.70 -7.86 -2.56
N HIS A 21 6.51 -8.78 -1.62
CA HIS A 21 5.85 -10.07 -1.92
C HIS A 21 4.40 -9.90 -2.34
N PHE A 22 3.66 -8.96 -1.74
CA PHE A 22 2.31 -8.66 -2.19
C PHE A 22 2.29 -8.17 -3.63
N LEU A 23 3.20 -7.27 -4.01
CA LEU A 23 3.27 -6.77 -5.38
C LEU A 23 3.70 -7.84 -6.37
N GLU A 24 4.70 -8.65 -6.02
CA GLU A 24 5.15 -9.79 -6.84
C GLU A 24 4.00 -10.75 -7.14
N VAL A 25 3.25 -11.16 -6.09
CA VAL A 25 2.11 -12.06 -6.28
C VAL A 25 0.97 -11.36 -7.02
N ALA A 26 0.74 -10.06 -6.81
CA ALA A 26 -0.25 -9.30 -7.57
C ALA A 26 0.06 -9.33 -9.08
N GLU A 27 1.33 -9.20 -9.44
CA GLU A 27 1.82 -9.23 -10.81
C GLU A 27 1.70 -10.60 -11.46
N VAL A 28 1.90 -11.69 -10.70
CA VAL A 28 1.65 -13.05 -11.18
C VAL A 28 0.15 -13.32 -11.38
N VAL A 29 -0.69 -12.86 -10.45
CA VAL A 29 -2.11 -13.19 -10.46
C VAL A 29 -2.87 -12.47 -11.58
N GLN A 30 -2.49 -11.23 -11.92
CA GLN A 30 -3.15 -10.46 -13.00
C GLN A 30 -3.08 -11.14 -14.37
N ASP A 31 -2.08 -11.99 -14.62
CA ASP A 31 -1.86 -12.65 -15.91
C ASP A 31 -2.79 -13.86 -16.12
N ASN A 32 -3.60 -14.21 -15.12
CA ASN A 32 -4.61 -15.26 -15.25
C ASN A 32 -5.85 -14.75 -16.00
N GLU A 33 -6.44 -15.59 -16.85
CA GLU A 33 -7.63 -15.26 -17.67
C GLU A 33 -8.96 -15.17 -16.88
N LEU A 34 -8.93 -15.27 -15.55
CA LEU A 34 -10.13 -15.21 -14.71
C LEU A 34 -10.40 -13.78 -14.23
N ASP A 35 -11.62 -13.29 -14.40
CA ASP A 35 -12.01 -11.95 -13.89
C ASP A 35 -11.81 -11.81 -12.37
N ALA A 36 -12.00 -12.90 -11.61
CA ALA A 36 -11.74 -12.93 -10.18
C ALA A 36 -10.26 -12.61 -9.84
N SER A 37 -9.33 -12.96 -10.72
CA SER A 37 -7.91 -12.67 -10.56
C SER A 37 -7.61 -11.17 -10.61
N LEU A 38 -8.41 -10.37 -11.33
CA LEU A 38 -8.26 -8.91 -11.36
C LEU A 38 -8.53 -8.27 -10.00
N SER A 39 -9.58 -8.72 -9.29
CA SER A 39 -9.89 -8.28 -7.93
C SER A 39 -8.82 -8.72 -6.93
N VAL A 40 -8.30 -9.95 -7.07
CA VAL A 40 -7.22 -10.46 -6.21
C VAL A 40 -5.93 -9.67 -6.43
N ALA A 41 -5.52 -9.45 -7.68
CA ALA A 41 -4.34 -8.66 -8.01
C ALA A 41 -4.48 -7.21 -7.49
N ALA A 42 -5.63 -6.58 -7.67
CA ALA A 42 -5.89 -5.25 -7.13
C ALA A 42 -5.80 -5.22 -5.60
N SER A 43 -6.38 -6.21 -4.91
CA SER A 43 -6.32 -6.33 -3.45
C SER A 43 -4.89 -6.48 -2.93
N LEU A 44 -4.09 -7.33 -3.58
CA LEU A 44 -2.69 -7.53 -3.24
C LEU A 44 -1.86 -6.25 -3.48
N ALA A 45 -2.08 -5.54 -4.59
CA ALA A 45 -1.42 -4.26 -4.84
C ALA A 45 -1.77 -3.18 -3.81
N ILE A 46 -3.02 -3.16 -3.32
CA ILE A 46 -3.45 -2.27 -2.24
C ILE A 46 -2.77 -2.63 -0.92
N LEU A 47 -2.69 -3.93 -0.58
CA LEU A 47 -1.96 -4.40 0.59
C LEU A 47 -0.46 -4.06 0.51
N ALA A 48 0.14 -4.16 -0.68
CA ALA A 48 1.51 -3.74 -0.94
C ALA A 48 1.71 -2.26 -0.63
N GLY A 49 0.83 -1.39 -1.13
CA GLY A 49 0.89 0.05 -0.88
C GLY A 49 0.75 0.43 0.60
N ILE A 50 -0.17 -0.23 1.33
CA ILE A 50 -0.33 -0.01 2.77
C ILE A 50 0.92 -0.47 3.54
N ALA A 51 1.49 -1.61 3.17
CA ALA A 51 2.71 -2.11 3.80
C ALA A 51 3.93 -1.22 3.54
N ALA A 52 4.08 -0.70 2.32
CA ALA A 52 5.11 0.25 1.98
C ALA A 52 4.97 1.58 2.76
N ALA A 53 3.75 2.11 2.89
CA ALA A 53 3.48 3.29 3.69
C ALA A 53 3.81 3.08 5.17
N ASP A 54 3.41 1.94 5.74
CA ASP A 54 3.77 1.58 7.11
C ASP A 54 5.29 1.52 7.31
N ALA A 55 6.03 0.92 6.36
CA ALA A 55 7.48 0.80 6.44
C ALA A 55 8.18 2.16 6.50
N ALA A 56 7.79 3.08 5.60
CA ALA A 56 8.32 4.44 5.59
C ALA A 56 7.97 5.20 6.89
N CYS A 57 6.72 5.08 7.38
CA CYS A 57 6.32 5.71 8.64
C CYS A 57 7.10 5.17 9.83
N CYS A 58 7.35 3.85 9.90
CA CYS A 58 8.10 3.26 11.00
C CYS A 58 9.55 3.75 11.05
N VAL A 59 10.24 3.86 9.91
CA VAL A 59 11.62 4.37 9.88
C VAL A 59 11.68 5.88 10.13
N SER A 60 10.80 6.67 9.52
CA SER A 60 10.89 8.12 9.58
C SER A 60 10.20 8.76 10.79
N LEU A 61 9.13 8.16 11.30
CA LEU A 61 8.26 8.75 12.32
C LEU A 61 8.23 7.95 13.62
N GLY A 62 8.77 6.73 13.66
CA GLY A 62 8.73 5.84 14.82
C GLY A 62 7.34 5.27 15.13
N ARG A 63 6.38 5.43 14.21
CA ARG A 63 4.98 5.02 14.41
C ARG A 63 4.28 4.82 13.08
N ARG A 64 3.23 4.00 13.07
CA ARG A 64 2.34 3.76 11.92
C ARG A 64 0.86 3.84 12.30
N ALA A 65 -0.02 3.94 11.31
CA ALA A 65 -1.46 3.89 11.54
C ALA A 65 -1.92 2.49 12.01
N ARG A 66 -2.85 2.47 12.97
CA ARG A 66 -3.46 1.25 13.54
C ARG A 66 -4.99 1.36 13.71
N GLY A 67 -5.60 2.43 13.22
CA GLY A 67 -7.05 2.61 13.18
C GLY A 67 -7.74 1.76 12.10
N GLN A 68 -9.06 1.65 12.20
CA GLN A 68 -9.90 1.08 11.13
C GLN A 68 -10.09 2.05 9.96
N ASP A 69 -9.97 3.36 10.23
CA ASP A 69 -10.04 4.37 9.18
C ASP A 69 -8.77 4.31 8.32
N HIS A 70 -8.92 3.86 7.08
CA HIS A 70 -7.80 3.77 6.15
C HIS A 70 -7.22 5.14 5.80
N ARG A 71 -8.00 6.22 5.91
CA ARG A 71 -7.52 7.60 5.69
C ARG A 71 -6.50 8.02 6.74
N ASP A 72 -6.45 7.38 7.90
CA ASP A 72 -5.39 7.62 8.87
C ASP A 72 -4.01 7.24 8.33
N ALA A 73 -3.91 6.21 7.50
CA ALA A 73 -2.66 5.82 6.86
C ALA A 73 -2.19 6.87 5.82
N GLU A 74 -3.12 7.46 5.07
CA GLU A 74 -2.83 8.58 4.16
C GLU A 74 -2.29 9.80 4.93
N ARG A 75 -2.94 10.16 6.03
CA ARG A 75 -2.55 11.36 6.79
C ARG A 75 -1.20 11.20 7.46
N ILE A 76 -0.91 10.03 8.03
CA ILE A 76 0.37 9.82 8.72
C ILE A 76 1.54 9.69 7.74
N VAL A 77 1.34 9.07 6.57
CA VAL A 77 2.43 8.93 5.58
C VAL A 77 2.79 10.27 4.95
N ALA A 78 1.86 11.24 4.92
CA ALA A 78 2.14 12.60 4.47
C ALA A 78 3.24 13.30 5.29
N ASP A 79 3.42 12.91 6.56
CA ASP A 79 4.42 13.48 7.46
C ASP A 79 5.84 12.91 7.21
N VAL A 80 5.99 11.89 6.36
CA VAL A 80 7.31 11.31 6.04
C VAL A 80 8.16 12.34 5.26
N PRO A 81 9.36 12.71 5.75
CA PRO A 81 10.20 13.71 5.09
C PRO A 81 10.60 13.32 3.66
N GLY A 82 10.56 14.29 2.74
CA GLY A 82 11.06 14.15 1.36
C GLY A 82 10.17 13.35 0.41
N VAL A 83 9.42 12.34 0.88
CA VAL A 83 8.56 11.49 0.03
C VAL A 83 7.09 11.47 0.44
N GLY A 84 6.74 11.98 1.62
CA GLY A 84 5.41 11.79 2.23
C GLY A 84 4.24 12.29 1.39
N ALA A 85 4.35 13.47 0.77
CA ALA A 85 3.29 14.02 -0.08
C ALA A 85 2.97 13.12 -1.29
N ASP A 86 4.01 12.57 -1.93
CA ASP A 86 3.86 11.64 -3.05
C ASP A 86 3.27 10.30 -2.60
N MET A 87 3.73 9.79 -1.46
CA MET A 87 3.20 8.56 -0.87
C MET A 87 1.72 8.72 -0.50
N ALA A 88 1.34 9.81 0.15
CA ALA A 88 -0.06 10.08 0.51
C ALA A 88 -0.96 10.14 -0.74
N LYS A 89 -0.51 10.81 -1.81
CA LYS A 89 -1.25 10.88 -3.08
C LYS A 89 -1.43 9.51 -3.73
N ALA A 90 -0.39 8.68 -3.73
CA ALA A 90 -0.45 7.32 -4.27
C ALA A 90 -1.35 6.42 -3.41
N LEU A 91 -1.20 6.49 -2.08
CA LEU A 91 -1.98 5.69 -1.13
C LEU A 91 -3.46 6.04 -1.18
N ARG A 92 -3.82 7.33 -1.26
CA ARG A 92 -5.23 7.76 -1.42
C ARG A 92 -5.90 7.08 -2.62
N ARG A 93 -5.21 7.00 -3.75
CA ARG A 93 -5.74 6.35 -4.96
C ARG A 93 -5.99 4.85 -4.74
N LEU A 94 -5.11 4.16 -4.03
CA LEU A 94 -5.29 2.75 -3.69
C LEU A 94 -6.45 2.54 -2.72
N LEU A 95 -6.54 3.38 -1.69
CA LEU A 95 -7.59 3.29 -0.69
C LEU A 95 -8.99 3.54 -1.27
N ASN A 96 -9.10 4.41 -2.28
CA ASN A 96 -10.36 4.63 -3.00
C ASN A 96 -10.81 3.40 -3.81
N LEU A 97 -9.91 2.48 -4.16
CA LEU A 97 -10.22 1.23 -4.88
C LEU A 97 -10.45 0.05 -3.93
N LYS A 98 -10.17 0.21 -2.64
CA LYS A 98 -10.15 -0.89 -1.67
C LYS A 98 -11.51 -1.52 -1.46
N ASP A 99 -12.54 -0.72 -1.30
CA ASP A 99 -13.88 -1.24 -1.01
C ASP A 99 -14.40 -2.09 -2.18
N ASP A 100 -14.20 -1.62 -3.41
CA ASP A 100 -14.52 -2.38 -4.62
C ASP A 100 -13.70 -3.67 -4.72
N ALA A 101 -12.39 -3.61 -4.42
CA ALA A 101 -11.51 -4.77 -4.53
C ALA A 101 -11.77 -5.84 -3.44
N HIS A 102 -12.10 -5.43 -2.22
CA HIS A 102 -12.22 -6.34 -1.07
C HIS A 102 -13.65 -6.78 -0.78
N TYR A 103 -14.62 -5.91 -1.06
CA TYR A 103 -16.02 -6.09 -0.64
C TYR A 103 -17.01 -5.92 -1.80
N GLY A 104 -16.53 -5.53 -2.99
CA GLY A 104 -17.35 -5.38 -4.17
C GLY A 104 -18.00 -6.71 -4.57
N MET A 105 -19.27 -6.64 -4.97
CA MET A 105 -20.01 -7.78 -5.53
C MET A 105 -19.77 -7.94 -7.05
N LEU A 106 -18.99 -7.03 -7.64
CA LEU A 106 -18.55 -7.07 -9.04
C LEU A 106 -17.03 -7.16 -9.08
N TYR A 107 -16.50 -7.79 -10.13
CA TYR A 107 -15.05 -7.84 -10.33
C TYR A 107 -14.47 -6.47 -10.64
N VAL A 108 -13.25 -6.23 -10.16
CA VAL A 108 -12.49 -5.02 -10.47
C VAL A 108 -12.13 -5.03 -11.95
N SER A 109 -12.29 -3.90 -12.62
CA SER A 109 -11.92 -3.78 -14.03
C SER A 109 -10.41 -3.85 -14.23
N HIS A 110 -9.97 -4.31 -15.41
CA HIS A 110 -8.55 -4.33 -15.78
C HIS A 110 -7.87 -2.96 -15.66
N ALA A 111 -8.61 -1.88 -15.96
CA ALA A 111 -8.13 -0.51 -15.81
C ALA A 111 -7.85 -0.17 -14.34
N ASN A 112 -8.77 -0.53 -13.43
CA ASN A 112 -8.58 -0.31 -12.00
C ASN A 112 -7.47 -1.20 -11.41
N THR A 113 -7.34 -2.45 -11.86
CA THR A 113 -6.22 -3.33 -11.49
C THR A 113 -4.88 -2.74 -11.93
N THR A 114 -4.80 -2.20 -13.15
CA THR A 114 -3.60 -1.50 -13.65
C THR A 114 -3.26 -0.28 -12.79
N VAL A 115 -4.28 0.50 -12.38
CA VAL A 115 -4.09 1.64 -11.48
C VAL A 115 -3.57 1.18 -10.12
N ALA A 116 -4.13 0.09 -9.57
CA ALA A 116 -3.71 -0.47 -8.29
C ALA A 116 -2.25 -0.93 -8.32
N LEU A 117 -1.85 -1.70 -9.35
CA LEU A 117 -0.48 -2.17 -9.52
C LEU A 117 0.53 -1.03 -9.63
N ARG A 118 0.23 -0.02 -10.46
CA ARG A 118 1.08 1.18 -10.58
C ARG A 118 1.21 1.94 -9.27
N GLY A 119 0.11 2.07 -8.51
CA GLY A 119 0.11 2.72 -7.21
C GLY A 119 0.92 1.95 -6.17
N GLY A 120 0.76 0.63 -6.11
CA GLY A 120 1.52 -0.27 -5.24
C GLY A 120 3.02 -0.19 -5.51
N ARG A 121 3.41 -0.28 -6.80
CA ARG A 121 4.81 -0.12 -7.23
C ARG A 121 5.39 1.23 -6.84
N ARG A 122 4.67 2.32 -7.10
CA ARG A 122 5.13 3.67 -6.73
C ARG A 122 5.37 3.80 -5.23
N LEU A 123 4.48 3.25 -4.40
CA LEU A 123 4.65 3.30 -2.94
C LEU A 123 5.85 2.46 -2.49
N LEU A 124 6.05 1.28 -3.07
CA LEU A 124 7.20 0.43 -2.78
C LEU A 124 8.51 1.15 -3.09
N GLU A 125 8.65 1.71 -4.30
CA GLU A 125 9.85 2.48 -4.71
C GLU A 125 10.16 3.63 -3.74
N LEU A 126 9.13 4.36 -3.30
CA LEU A 126 9.30 5.47 -2.34
C LEU A 126 9.69 4.97 -0.95
N ALA A 127 9.12 3.85 -0.50
CA ALA A 127 9.47 3.25 0.78
C ALA A 127 10.91 2.72 0.77
N GLU A 128 11.36 2.09 -0.32
CA GLU A 128 12.74 1.61 -0.46
C GLU A 128 13.77 2.74 -0.32
N ARG A 129 13.50 3.91 -0.90
CA ARG A 129 14.35 5.11 -0.77
C ARG A 129 14.52 5.59 0.67
N VAL A 130 13.57 5.27 1.55
CA VAL A 130 13.57 5.70 2.96
C VAL A 130 14.10 4.61 3.88
N VAL A 131 13.77 3.34 3.61
CA VAL A 131 14.10 2.22 4.50
C VAL A 131 15.51 1.67 4.23
N LEU A 132 16.02 1.82 3.00
CA LEU A 132 17.33 1.32 2.58
C LEU A 132 18.40 2.41 2.46
N SER A 133 18.06 3.67 2.75
CA SER A 133 19.02 4.77 2.86
C SER A 133 19.88 4.64 4.12
#